data_AF-A0A4P7HA35-F1
#
_entry.id   AF-A0A4P7HA35-F1
#
_cell.length_a   1.000
_cell.length_b   1.000
_cell.length_c   1.000
_cell.angle_alpha   90.00
_cell.angle_beta   90.00
_cell.angle_gamma   90.00
#
_symmetry.space_group_name_H-M   'P 1'
#
loop_
_entity.id
_entity.type
_entity.pdbx_description
1 polymer ?
#
loop_
_entity_poly.entity_id
_entity_poly.type
_entity_poly.pdbx_seq_one_letter_code
_entity_poly.pdbx_strand_id
1 'polypeptide(L)'
;MSGVRRLREWWSARRRFEFCLTVAMVVTLTGLCGALVMLPNSALPKPHAAEATDAVGQAPATDPRLAEVRRSIEPFGPIVARQVITGDGQQSLVVGHPAQRIEIDVLERELAAATTAVTEVWGTDWAQASTVVVASSPSEFAGLVHAGAAMSTEVAAASVADPFAPGTRPTGQRIVFSPDAGRRLDPDGLRTLLRHELTHIATRADTRDGAPLWMLEGFADYTAHRGQGRPFADIAPSLTARARLHALPGDLPADADFTGPDAAAIYEQAWSVCAYIADTYDEPRLVELYRRIAAARQTPAAEDQILHTVLGRSRTDFIADWRNWLSAQTI
;
A
#
# COMPACT_ATOMS: atom_id res chain seq x y z
N MET A 1 20.95 -32.53 -3.51
CA MET A 1 20.23 -31.62 -4.43
C MET A 1 19.17 -30.73 -3.77
N SER A 2 18.85 -30.85 -2.45
CA SER A 2 17.78 -30.06 -1.81
C SER A 2 18.24 -28.75 -1.12
N GLY A 3 19.55 -28.56 -0.89
CA GLY A 3 20.09 -27.37 -0.21
C GLY A 3 20.16 -26.13 -1.11
N VAL A 4 20.61 -26.30 -2.36
CA VAL A 4 20.76 -25.20 -3.34
C VAL A 4 19.41 -24.64 -3.79
N ARG A 5 18.37 -25.48 -3.85
CA ARG A 5 17.01 -25.08 -4.22
C ARG A 5 16.35 -24.25 -3.10
N ARG A 6 16.46 -24.71 -1.85
CA ARG A 6 16.05 -23.95 -0.66
C ARG A 6 16.83 -22.64 -0.49
N LEU A 7 18.13 -22.63 -0.80
CA LEU A 7 18.90 -21.38 -0.82
C LEU A 7 18.36 -20.43 -1.89
N ARG A 8 18.13 -20.88 -3.13
CA ARG A 8 17.56 -20.02 -4.19
C ARG A 8 16.16 -19.53 -3.86
N GLU A 9 15.30 -20.37 -3.29
CA GLU A 9 13.95 -19.99 -2.85
C GLU A 9 14.03 -18.96 -1.72
N TRP A 10 14.94 -19.14 -0.75
CA TRP A 10 15.20 -18.16 0.31
C TRP A 10 15.78 -16.84 -0.22
N TRP A 11 16.74 -16.89 -1.15
CA TRP A 11 17.30 -15.70 -1.81
C TRP A 11 16.32 -15.02 -2.76
N SER A 12 15.34 -15.76 -3.30
CA SER A 12 14.23 -15.23 -4.10
C SER A 12 13.16 -14.62 -3.20
N ALA A 13 12.83 -15.25 -2.07
CA ALA A 13 11.89 -14.75 -1.09
C ALA A 13 12.43 -13.48 -0.40
N ARG A 14 13.69 -13.51 0.05
CA ARG A 14 14.37 -12.35 0.63
C ARG A 14 14.46 -11.17 -0.34
N ARG A 15 14.78 -11.42 -1.61
CA ARG A 15 14.74 -10.37 -2.65
C ARG A 15 13.31 -9.89 -2.93
N ARG A 16 12.30 -10.74 -2.92
CA ARG A 16 10.90 -10.28 -3.11
C ARG A 16 10.46 -9.29 -2.03
N PHE A 17 10.91 -9.45 -0.78
CA PHE A 17 10.50 -8.59 0.34
C PHE A 17 11.41 -7.38 0.59
N GLU A 18 12.73 -7.45 0.34
CA GLU A 18 13.64 -6.27 0.31
C GLU A 18 13.17 -5.18 -0.66
N PHE A 19 12.19 -5.50 -1.52
CA PHE A 19 11.74 -4.69 -2.64
C PHE A 19 10.24 -4.36 -2.62
N CYS A 20 9.47 -4.76 -1.61
CA CYS A 20 8.04 -4.45 -1.42
C CYS A 20 7.86 -3.35 -0.37
N LEU A 21 8.62 -2.26 -0.49
CA LEU A 21 8.35 -1.08 0.31
C LEU A 21 7.14 -0.36 -0.28
N THR A 22 6.15 -0.12 0.55
CA THR A 22 4.96 0.67 0.25
C THR A 22 5.04 1.93 1.10
N VAL A 23 4.56 3.06 0.57
CA VAL A 23 4.50 4.31 1.35
C VAL A 23 3.10 4.84 1.22
N ALA A 24 2.36 4.86 2.33
CA ALA A 24 1.12 5.63 2.42
C ALA A 24 1.48 7.12 2.47
N MET A 25 1.21 7.86 1.38
CA MET A 25 1.53 9.29 1.30
C MET A 25 0.27 10.14 1.42
N VAL A 26 0.32 11.08 2.36
CA VAL A 26 -0.66 12.16 2.49
C VAL A 26 0.00 13.42 1.95
N VAL A 27 -0.57 13.97 0.88
CA VAL A 27 -0.12 15.26 0.35
C VAL A 27 -0.39 16.30 1.44
N THR A 28 0.66 16.80 2.08
CA THR A 28 0.51 17.95 2.98
C THR A 28 0.36 19.19 2.11
N LEU A 29 -0.69 19.97 2.37
CA LEU A 29 -0.89 21.26 1.73
C LEU A 29 0.23 22.17 2.25
N THR A 30 1.26 22.41 1.46
CA THR A 30 2.29 23.40 1.80
C THR A 30 1.60 24.76 1.85
N GLY A 31 1.26 25.19 3.06
CA GLY A 31 0.75 26.52 3.35
C GLY A 31 1.83 27.56 3.11
N LEU A 32 1.98 28.00 1.87
CA LEU A 32 2.67 29.24 1.51
C LEU A 32 2.15 29.79 0.17
N CYS A 33 0.83 29.90 0.04
CA CYS A 33 0.23 30.87 -0.88
C CYS A 33 -0.04 32.17 -0.13
N GLY A 34 1.02 32.96 0.04
CA GLY A 34 0.96 34.31 0.58
C GLY A 34 2.07 35.15 -0.02
N ALA A 35 1.70 36.03 -0.96
CA ALA A 35 2.53 37.02 -1.65
C ALA A 35 3.34 36.54 -2.87
N LEU A 36 2.65 36.46 -4.02
CA LEU A 36 3.18 36.98 -5.29
C LEU A 36 2.00 37.34 -6.20
N VAL A 37 1.28 38.38 -5.80
CA VAL A 37 0.45 39.19 -6.70
C VAL A 37 1.26 40.45 -7.01
N MET A 38 1.28 40.81 -8.30
CA MET A 38 1.92 41.96 -8.95
C MET A 38 3.29 41.68 -9.57
N LEU A 39 3.32 41.44 -10.89
CA LEU A 39 4.02 42.26 -11.90
C LEU A 39 3.72 41.73 -13.33
N PRO A 40 3.87 42.55 -14.38
CA PRO A 40 2.95 42.59 -15.53
C PRO A 40 3.35 41.72 -16.73
N ASN A 41 2.33 41.46 -17.55
CA ASN A 41 2.36 40.80 -18.86
C ASN A 41 3.63 41.09 -19.66
N SER A 42 4.36 40.02 -20.00
CA SER A 42 5.31 40.00 -21.10
C SER A 42 4.94 38.85 -22.02
N ALA A 43 4.65 39.19 -23.28
CA ALA A 43 4.15 38.31 -24.31
C ALA A 43 5.07 37.11 -24.54
N LEU A 44 4.49 35.90 -24.60
CA LEU A 44 5.13 34.69 -25.12
C LEU A 44 4.32 34.14 -26.31
N PRO A 45 4.97 33.44 -27.26
CA PRO A 45 4.40 33.14 -28.57
C PRO A 45 3.32 32.07 -28.48
N LYS A 46 2.31 32.17 -29.37
CA LYS A 46 1.25 31.16 -29.53
C LYS A 46 1.87 29.81 -29.91
N PRO A 47 1.63 28.72 -29.17
CA PRO A 47 1.97 27.39 -29.65
C PRO A 47 1.05 27.02 -30.82
N HIS A 48 1.66 26.51 -31.90
CA HIS A 48 0.95 25.90 -33.02
C HIS A 48 0.23 24.64 -32.54
N ALA A 49 -1.03 24.49 -32.95
CA ALA A 49 -1.79 23.26 -32.76
C ALA A 49 -1.10 22.12 -33.51
N ALA A 50 -0.61 21.12 -32.77
CA ALA A 50 -0.26 19.83 -33.34
C ALA A 50 -1.55 19.03 -33.51
N GLU A 51 -1.76 18.52 -34.72
CA GLU A 51 -2.89 17.67 -35.09
C GLU A 51 -2.91 16.40 -34.23
N ALA A 52 -4.08 16.11 -33.66
CA ALA A 52 -4.35 14.87 -32.96
C ALA A 52 -4.40 13.72 -33.97
N THR A 53 -3.49 12.76 -33.83
CA THR A 53 -3.60 11.46 -34.49
C THR A 53 -4.35 10.50 -33.58
N ASP A 54 -5.50 10.06 -34.07
CA ASP A 54 -6.42 9.14 -33.42
C ASP A 54 -5.77 7.79 -33.08
N ALA A 55 -5.71 7.47 -31.80
CA ALA A 55 -5.72 6.09 -31.29
C ALA A 55 -6.48 6.05 -29.96
N VAL A 56 -7.74 6.46 -29.99
CA VAL A 56 -8.68 6.33 -28.88
C VAL A 56 -9.12 4.86 -28.81
N GLY A 57 -8.60 4.13 -27.82
CA GLY A 57 -9.35 3.02 -27.26
C GLY A 57 -10.48 3.61 -26.42
N GLN A 58 -11.72 3.55 -26.91
CA GLN A 58 -12.90 4.07 -26.21
C GLN A 58 -13.05 3.43 -24.81
N ALA A 59 -12.61 4.14 -23.77
CA ALA A 59 -13.32 4.12 -22.49
C ALA A 59 -14.55 5.03 -22.65
N PRO A 60 -15.79 4.54 -22.39
CA PRO A 60 -16.99 5.35 -22.58
C PRO A 60 -16.99 6.51 -21.56
N ALA A 61 -17.41 7.69 -22.01
CA ALA A 61 -17.63 8.93 -21.23
C ALA A 61 -16.58 9.22 -20.15
N THR A 62 -15.61 10.09 -20.44
CA THR A 62 -14.51 10.57 -19.57
C THR A 62 -14.77 10.40 -18.07
N ASP A 63 -14.35 9.25 -17.51
CA ASP A 63 -14.36 9.01 -16.07
C ASP A 63 -13.58 10.16 -15.40
N PRO A 64 -14.17 10.90 -14.44
CA PRO A 64 -13.52 12.06 -13.84
C PRO A 64 -12.20 11.70 -13.17
N ARG A 65 -12.05 10.46 -12.67
CA ARG A 65 -10.80 9.97 -12.09
C ARG A 65 -9.71 9.79 -13.15
N LEU A 66 -10.10 9.35 -14.36
CA LEU A 66 -9.15 9.31 -15.49
C LEU A 66 -8.73 10.74 -15.88
N ALA A 67 -9.64 11.72 -15.87
CA ALA A 67 -9.30 13.10 -16.17
C ALA A 67 -8.32 13.71 -15.14
N GLU A 68 -8.47 13.33 -13.87
CA GLU A 68 -7.58 13.73 -12.78
C GLU A 68 -6.13 13.27 -13.03
N VAL A 69 -5.93 11.98 -13.32
CA VAL A 69 -4.58 11.41 -13.53
C VAL A 69 -4.02 11.66 -14.93
N ARG A 70 -4.88 11.87 -15.94
CA ARG A 70 -4.47 12.06 -17.35
C ARG A 70 -3.43 13.14 -17.50
N ARG A 71 -3.62 14.29 -16.83
CA ARG A 71 -2.68 15.42 -16.93
C ARG A 71 -1.26 15.08 -16.46
N SER A 72 -1.13 14.12 -15.55
CA SER A 72 0.15 13.68 -15.01
C SER A 72 0.84 12.63 -15.89
N ILE A 73 0.06 11.79 -16.59
CA ILE A 73 0.60 10.66 -17.38
C ILE A 73 0.75 10.98 -18.88
N GLU A 74 -0.10 11.84 -19.44
CA GLU A 74 -0.11 12.19 -20.87
C GLU A 74 1.26 12.68 -21.41
N PRO A 75 2.06 13.48 -20.65
CA PRO A 75 3.39 13.88 -21.10
C PRO A 75 4.38 12.73 -21.31
N PHE A 76 4.11 11.54 -20.74
CA PHE A 76 4.98 10.36 -20.82
C PHE A 76 4.62 9.42 -21.99
N GLY A 77 3.51 9.67 -22.68
CA GLY A 77 3.16 8.98 -23.92
C GLY A 77 1.68 8.56 -24.01
N PRO A 78 1.33 7.75 -25.02
CA PRO A 78 -0.04 7.26 -25.21
C PRO A 78 -0.56 6.52 -23.98
N ILE A 79 -1.83 6.73 -23.64
CA ILE A 79 -2.46 6.17 -22.43
C ILE A 79 -3.31 4.96 -22.81
N VAL A 80 -3.22 3.90 -22.00
CA VAL A 80 -4.15 2.78 -21.98
C VAL A 80 -4.94 2.87 -20.69
N ALA A 81 -6.27 2.77 -20.80
CA ALA A 81 -7.17 2.67 -19.66
C ALA A 81 -8.08 1.44 -19.80
N ARG A 82 -8.35 0.77 -18.68
CA ARG A 82 -9.24 -0.38 -18.55
C ARG A 82 -10.20 -0.14 -17.39
N GLN A 83 -11.49 -0.37 -17.62
CA GLN A 83 -12.51 -0.36 -16.58
C GLN A 83 -12.68 -1.77 -16.04
N VAL A 84 -12.71 -1.90 -14.72
CA VAL A 84 -12.94 -3.17 -14.04
C VAL A 84 -14.15 -3.02 -13.13
N ILE A 85 -15.13 -3.91 -13.26
CA ILE A 85 -16.24 -3.96 -12.32
C ILE A 85 -15.73 -4.54 -11.00
N THR A 86 -15.89 -3.79 -9.93
CA THR A 86 -15.48 -4.13 -8.57
C THR A 86 -16.69 -4.20 -7.64
N GLY A 87 -16.47 -4.29 -6.32
CA GLY A 87 -17.52 -4.56 -5.33
C GLY A 87 -18.75 -3.66 -5.45
N ASP A 88 -19.92 -4.22 -5.14
CA ASP A 88 -21.24 -3.57 -5.25
C ASP A 88 -21.55 -2.96 -6.63
N GLY A 89 -20.97 -3.50 -7.70
CA GLY A 89 -21.15 -3.00 -9.07
C GLY A 89 -20.44 -1.68 -9.35
N GLN A 90 -19.57 -1.24 -8.44
CA GLN A 90 -18.69 -0.09 -8.67
C GLN A 90 -17.72 -0.38 -9.81
N GLN A 91 -17.09 0.67 -10.34
CA GLN A 91 -16.08 0.55 -11.38
C GLN A 91 -14.76 1.11 -10.88
N SER A 92 -13.72 0.32 -10.99
CA SER A 92 -12.33 0.74 -10.80
C SER A 92 -11.65 0.94 -12.16
N LEU A 93 -10.52 1.63 -12.16
CA LEU A 93 -9.73 1.90 -13.35
C LEU A 93 -8.32 1.34 -13.22
N VAL A 94 -7.79 0.76 -14.29
CA VAL A 94 -6.36 0.48 -14.45
C VAL A 94 -5.84 1.33 -15.61
N VAL A 95 -4.81 2.13 -15.35
CA VAL A 95 -4.27 3.13 -16.27
C VAL A 95 -2.76 2.97 -16.38
N GLY A 96 -2.20 3.16 -17.57
CA GLY A 96 -0.75 3.18 -17.81
C GLY A 96 -0.45 3.43 -19.27
N HIS A 97 0.69 2.97 -19.77
CA HIS A 97 1.07 3.08 -21.18
C HIS A 97 1.14 1.71 -21.87
N PRO A 98 1.14 1.66 -23.22
CA PRO A 98 1.24 0.40 -23.97
C PRO A 98 2.43 -0.48 -23.59
N ALA A 99 3.51 0.11 -23.07
CA ALA A 99 4.70 -0.62 -22.64
C ALA A 99 4.48 -1.42 -21.33
N GLN A 100 3.53 -1.01 -20.48
CA GLN A 100 3.18 -1.67 -19.21
C GLN A 100 1.99 -2.63 -19.35
N ARG A 101 1.74 -3.13 -20.57
CA ARG A 101 0.56 -3.96 -20.86
C ARG A 101 0.50 -5.21 -19.98
N ILE A 102 1.63 -5.83 -19.67
CA ILE A 102 1.68 -7.07 -18.89
C ILE A 102 1.16 -6.80 -17.46
N GLU A 103 1.63 -5.73 -16.85
CA GLU A 103 1.23 -5.28 -15.52
C GLU A 103 -0.24 -4.86 -15.51
N ILE A 104 -0.67 -4.08 -16.51
CA ILE A 104 -2.08 -3.67 -16.68
C ILE A 104 -2.97 -4.90 -16.77
N ASP A 105 -2.62 -5.90 -17.58
CA ASP A 105 -3.40 -7.12 -17.77
C ASP A 105 -3.50 -7.95 -16.46
N VAL A 106 -2.44 -8.00 -15.66
CA VAL A 106 -2.46 -8.68 -14.34
C VAL A 106 -3.36 -7.91 -13.37
N LEU A 107 -3.15 -6.60 -13.23
CA LEU A 107 -3.92 -5.77 -12.30
C LEU A 107 -5.39 -5.73 -12.68
N GLU A 108 -5.73 -5.67 -13.97
CA GLU A 108 -7.11 -5.74 -14.48
C GLU A 108 -7.82 -7.02 -14.02
N ARG A 109 -7.14 -8.18 -14.09
CA ARG A 109 -7.70 -9.46 -13.65
C ARG A 109 -7.85 -9.57 -12.14
N GLU A 110 -6.92 -9.02 -11.38
CA GLU A 110 -6.86 -9.19 -9.92
C GLU A 110 -7.71 -8.19 -9.15
N LEU A 111 -8.01 -7.02 -9.72
CA LEU A 111 -8.61 -5.89 -9.00
C LEU A 111 -9.97 -6.21 -8.36
N ALA A 112 -10.86 -6.93 -9.06
CA ALA A 112 -12.15 -7.32 -8.50
C ALA A 112 -12.02 -8.28 -7.29
N ALA A 113 -11.13 -9.27 -7.41
CA ALA A 113 -10.87 -10.22 -6.32
C ALA A 113 -10.15 -9.55 -5.16
N ALA A 114 -9.25 -8.60 -5.42
CA ALA A 114 -8.57 -7.82 -4.41
C ALA A 114 -9.53 -6.90 -3.64
N THR A 115 -10.43 -6.18 -4.34
CA THR A 115 -11.49 -5.38 -3.70
C THR A 115 -12.38 -6.25 -2.81
N THR A 116 -12.76 -7.45 -3.28
CA THR A 116 -13.57 -8.38 -2.48
C THR A 116 -12.82 -8.80 -1.21
N ALA A 117 -11.56 -9.24 -1.35
CA ALA A 117 -10.75 -9.69 -0.21
C ALA A 117 -10.53 -8.59 0.84
N VAL A 118 -10.32 -7.33 0.42
CA VAL A 118 -10.20 -6.18 1.35
C VAL A 118 -11.54 -5.88 2.02
N THR A 119 -12.65 -5.94 1.26
CA THR A 119 -14.01 -5.70 1.79
C THR A 119 -14.43 -6.75 2.81
N GLU A 120 -14.04 -8.01 2.63
CA GLU A 120 -14.31 -9.08 3.61
C GLU A 120 -13.69 -8.80 4.98
N VAL A 121 -12.53 -8.14 5.03
CA VAL A 121 -11.85 -7.78 6.28
C VAL A 121 -12.35 -6.45 6.82
N TRP A 122 -12.35 -5.42 5.99
CA TRP A 122 -12.60 -4.04 6.43
C TRP A 122 -14.10 -3.72 6.60
N GLY A 123 -14.94 -4.37 5.80
CA GLY A 123 -16.34 -3.99 5.57
C GLY A 123 -16.50 -3.12 4.33
N THR A 124 -17.74 -2.68 4.09
CA THR A 124 -18.16 -2.01 2.84
C THR A 124 -18.05 -0.49 2.86
N ASP A 125 -17.70 0.13 4.01
CA ASP A 125 -17.66 1.60 4.16
C ASP A 125 -16.36 2.22 3.60
N TRP A 126 -16.11 1.99 2.32
CA TRP A 126 -15.04 2.62 1.55
C TRP A 126 -15.43 2.67 0.08
N ALA A 127 -14.66 3.38 -0.76
CA ALA A 127 -15.09 3.69 -2.11
C ALA A 127 -15.30 2.47 -3.02
N GLN A 128 -14.55 1.37 -2.81
CA GLN A 128 -14.55 0.16 -3.66
C GLN A 128 -14.35 0.44 -5.17
N ALA A 129 -13.92 1.65 -5.52
CA ALA A 129 -13.84 2.21 -6.86
C ALA A 129 -12.49 2.93 -7.01
N SER A 130 -11.41 2.15 -7.09
CA SER A 130 -10.04 2.66 -7.04
C SER A 130 -9.48 2.96 -8.43
N THR A 131 -8.62 3.97 -8.52
CA THR A 131 -7.78 4.19 -9.70
C THR A 131 -6.41 3.56 -9.46
N VAL A 132 -6.01 2.62 -10.31
CA VAL A 132 -4.69 2.00 -10.29
C VAL A 132 -3.91 2.50 -11.48
N VAL A 133 -2.72 3.05 -11.25
CA VAL A 133 -1.84 3.61 -12.28
C VAL A 133 -0.53 2.83 -12.28
N VAL A 134 -0.05 2.42 -13.46
CA VAL A 134 1.29 1.85 -13.63
C VAL A 134 2.15 2.88 -14.35
N ALA A 135 3.09 3.47 -13.60
CA ALA A 135 4.00 4.47 -14.15
C ALA A 135 4.95 3.84 -15.19
N SER A 136 5.31 4.59 -16.23
CA SER A 136 6.29 4.19 -17.24
C SER A 136 7.74 4.52 -16.87
N SER A 137 7.93 5.45 -15.93
CA SER A 137 9.25 5.92 -15.52
C SER A 137 9.29 6.37 -14.06
N PRO A 138 10.48 6.44 -13.43
CA PRO A 138 10.60 6.93 -12.06
C PRO A 138 10.15 8.39 -11.89
N SER A 139 10.33 9.23 -12.92
CA SER A 139 9.87 10.62 -12.91
C SER A 139 8.35 10.73 -12.97
N GLU A 140 7.70 9.89 -13.77
CA GLU A 140 6.25 9.79 -13.79
C GLU A 140 5.70 9.30 -12.44
N PHE A 141 6.31 8.25 -11.89
CA PHE A 141 5.96 7.72 -10.57
C PHE A 141 6.02 8.83 -9.51
N ALA A 142 7.14 9.56 -9.43
CA ALA A 142 7.31 10.67 -8.49
C ALA A 142 6.24 11.77 -8.67
N GLY A 143 5.89 12.11 -9.91
CA GLY A 143 4.84 13.07 -10.22
C GLY A 143 3.45 12.61 -9.75
N LEU A 144 3.11 11.33 -9.93
CA LEU A 144 1.82 10.76 -9.56
C LEU A 144 1.61 10.67 -8.04
N VAL A 145 2.67 10.39 -7.29
CA VAL A 145 2.63 10.31 -5.82
C VAL A 145 2.76 11.67 -5.14
N HIS A 146 2.98 12.75 -5.92
CA HIS A 146 3.23 14.11 -5.41
C HIS A 146 4.33 14.17 -4.33
N ALA A 147 5.28 13.25 -4.40
CA ALA A 147 6.45 13.26 -3.56
C ALA A 147 7.49 14.23 -4.16
N GLY A 148 8.24 14.92 -3.30
CA GLY A 148 9.47 15.57 -3.74
C GLY A 148 10.41 14.56 -4.40
N ALA A 149 11.34 15.02 -5.24
CA ALA A 149 12.20 14.21 -6.11
C ALA A 149 13.11 13.15 -5.44
N ALA A 150 12.98 12.91 -4.13
CA ALA A 150 13.80 12.01 -3.32
C ALA A 150 13.00 10.79 -2.80
N MET A 151 12.18 10.16 -3.64
CA MET A 151 11.59 8.86 -3.31
C MET A 151 12.61 7.74 -3.47
N SER A 152 12.64 6.80 -2.52
CA SER A 152 13.47 5.60 -2.64
C SER A 152 13.04 4.79 -3.86
N THR A 153 14.00 4.35 -4.67
CA THR A 153 13.77 3.41 -5.78
C THR A 153 13.31 2.03 -5.29
N GLU A 154 13.34 1.79 -3.98
CA GLU A 154 12.89 0.55 -3.37
C GLU A 154 11.36 0.46 -3.30
N VAL A 155 10.63 1.57 -3.41
CA VAL A 155 9.17 1.62 -3.34
C VAL A 155 8.55 0.99 -4.60
N ALA A 156 7.77 -0.08 -4.42
CA ALA A 156 7.15 -0.81 -5.53
C ALA A 156 5.76 -0.26 -5.90
N ALA A 157 5.04 0.29 -4.92
CA ALA A 157 3.81 1.00 -5.12
C ALA A 157 3.56 2.01 -3.99
N ALA A 158 2.60 2.91 -4.20
CA ALA A 158 2.14 3.84 -3.20
C ALA A 158 0.64 4.08 -3.31
N SER A 159 -0.02 4.16 -2.16
CA SER A 159 -1.39 4.64 -2.04
C SER A 159 -1.39 6.12 -1.75
N VAL A 160 -2.15 6.86 -2.56
CA VAL A 160 -2.21 8.31 -2.54
C VAL A 160 -3.65 8.74 -2.34
N ALA A 161 -3.84 9.81 -1.56
CA ALA A 161 -5.10 10.52 -1.45
C ALA A 161 -4.83 12.03 -1.48
N ASP A 162 -5.78 12.80 -2.00
CA ASP A 162 -5.74 14.24 -1.91
C ASP A 162 -5.94 14.71 -0.45
N PRO A 163 -5.49 15.92 -0.08
CA PRO A 163 -5.72 16.46 1.25
C PRO A 163 -7.23 16.49 1.55
N PHE A 164 -7.62 15.99 2.71
CA PHE A 164 -9.01 15.98 3.17
C PHE A 164 -9.09 16.33 4.66
N ALA A 165 -10.25 16.82 5.10
CA ALA A 165 -10.47 17.14 6.50
C ALA A 165 -10.77 15.85 7.31
N PRO A 166 -10.24 15.68 8.52
CA PRO A 166 -10.59 14.55 9.38
C PRO A 166 -12.12 14.42 9.54
N GLY A 167 -12.63 13.19 9.45
CA GLY A 167 -14.08 12.92 9.49
C GLY A 167 -14.83 13.17 8.18
N THR A 168 -14.13 13.52 7.09
CA THR A 168 -14.69 13.56 5.73
C THR A 168 -14.17 12.39 4.89
N ARG A 169 -14.85 12.09 3.78
CA ARG A 169 -14.40 11.02 2.87
C ARG A 169 -13.17 11.47 2.08
N PRO A 170 -12.10 10.65 2.01
CA PRO A 170 -10.96 10.91 1.15
C PRO A 170 -11.37 11.07 -0.32
N THR A 171 -10.62 11.89 -1.06
CA THR A 171 -10.81 12.12 -2.51
C THR A 171 -9.48 11.97 -3.23
N GLY A 172 -9.49 11.94 -4.57
CA GLY A 172 -8.29 11.76 -5.39
C GLY A 172 -7.52 10.46 -5.13
N GLN A 173 -8.20 9.45 -4.59
CA GLN A 173 -7.58 8.22 -4.16
C GLN A 173 -7.08 7.40 -5.37
N ARG A 174 -5.80 6.99 -5.32
CA ARG A 174 -5.18 6.18 -6.36
C ARG A 174 -4.02 5.36 -5.82
N ILE A 175 -3.83 4.20 -6.44
CA ILE A 175 -2.68 3.33 -6.23
C ILE A 175 -1.75 3.54 -7.42
N VAL A 176 -0.47 3.79 -7.15
CA VAL A 176 0.53 4.00 -8.20
C VAL A 176 1.58 2.91 -8.07
N PHE A 177 1.74 2.08 -9.09
CA PHE A 177 2.83 1.11 -9.21
C PHE A 177 4.03 1.77 -9.87
N SER A 178 5.22 1.46 -9.34
CA SER A 178 6.48 1.93 -9.91
C SER A 178 6.75 1.23 -11.27
N PRO A 179 7.52 1.85 -12.17
CA PRO A 179 7.79 1.26 -13.49
C PRO A 179 8.52 -0.09 -13.43
N ASP A 180 9.21 -0.36 -12.32
CA ASP A 180 9.93 -1.61 -12.12
C ASP A 180 9.09 -2.69 -11.44
N ALA A 181 7.85 -2.39 -11.02
CA ALA A 181 7.03 -3.32 -10.26
C ALA A 181 6.84 -4.66 -10.99
N GLY A 182 6.49 -4.66 -12.28
CA GLY A 182 6.32 -5.89 -13.06
C GLY A 182 7.61 -6.59 -13.48
N ARG A 183 8.76 -5.91 -13.38
CA ARG A 183 10.07 -6.57 -13.54
C ARG A 183 10.53 -7.26 -12.26
N ARG A 184 10.16 -6.69 -11.11
CA ARG A 184 10.61 -7.13 -9.76
C ARG A 184 9.69 -8.17 -9.14
N LEU A 185 8.40 -8.10 -9.47
CA LEU A 185 7.37 -8.95 -8.90
C LEU A 185 6.84 -9.91 -9.95
N ASP A 186 6.65 -11.16 -9.55
CA ASP A 186 5.83 -12.09 -10.32
C ASP A 186 4.34 -11.71 -10.17
N PRO A 187 3.42 -12.32 -10.95
CA PRO A 187 2.00 -11.99 -10.85
C PRO A 187 1.41 -12.16 -9.45
N ASP A 188 1.90 -13.12 -8.66
CA ASP A 188 1.49 -13.32 -7.27
C ASP A 188 1.98 -12.18 -6.34
N GLY A 189 3.19 -11.70 -6.56
CA GLY A 189 3.72 -10.50 -5.90
C GLY A 189 2.89 -9.25 -6.22
N LEU A 190 2.56 -9.02 -7.50
CA LEU A 190 1.69 -7.91 -7.90
C LEU A 190 0.29 -8.01 -7.29
N ARG A 191 -0.31 -9.20 -7.26
CA ARG A 191 -1.61 -9.46 -6.62
C ARG A 191 -1.58 -9.16 -5.12
N THR A 192 -0.52 -9.60 -4.45
CA THR A 192 -0.32 -9.35 -3.01
C THR A 192 -0.16 -7.85 -2.75
N LEU A 193 0.71 -7.18 -3.52
CA LEU A 193 0.93 -5.74 -3.42
C LEU A 193 -0.35 -4.94 -3.70
N LEU A 194 -1.14 -5.34 -4.69
CA LEU A 194 -2.43 -4.69 -4.98
C LEU A 194 -3.39 -4.75 -3.80
N ARG A 195 -3.48 -5.89 -3.10
CA ARG A 195 -4.32 -6.03 -1.90
C ARG A 195 -3.79 -5.19 -0.75
N HIS A 196 -2.47 -5.15 -0.56
CA HIS A 196 -1.82 -4.29 0.43
C HIS A 196 -2.23 -2.83 0.19
N GLU A 197 -2.01 -2.31 -1.02
CA GLU A 197 -2.31 -0.91 -1.34
C GLU A 197 -3.80 -0.60 -1.29
N LEU A 198 -4.67 -1.51 -1.75
CA LEU A 198 -6.12 -1.34 -1.59
C LEU A 198 -6.55 -1.28 -0.13
N THR A 199 -5.83 -1.93 0.78
CA THR A 199 -6.10 -1.83 2.22
C THR A 199 -5.88 -0.41 2.70
N HIS A 200 -4.78 0.24 2.29
CA HIS A 200 -4.55 1.66 2.60
C HIS A 200 -5.61 2.58 2.01
N ILE A 201 -6.11 2.29 0.79
CA ILE A 201 -7.25 3.02 0.22
C ILE A 201 -8.51 2.85 1.07
N ALA A 202 -8.82 1.63 1.48
CA ALA A 202 -10.01 1.30 2.24
C ALA A 202 -10.01 1.93 3.64
N THR A 203 -8.85 1.94 4.30
CA THR A 203 -8.72 2.42 5.67
C THR A 203 -8.49 3.92 5.79
N ARG A 204 -8.12 4.62 4.70
CA ARG A 204 -7.64 6.01 4.74
C ARG A 204 -8.53 6.97 5.52
N ALA A 205 -9.85 6.83 5.45
CA ALA A 205 -10.80 7.70 6.14
C ALA A 205 -10.68 7.62 7.68
N ASP A 206 -10.27 6.47 8.20
CA ASP A 206 -10.11 6.18 9.63
C ASP A 206 -8.66 6.32 10.11
N THR A 207 -7.73 6.64 9.20
CA THR A 207 -6.30 6.74 9.50
C THR A 207 -5.88 8.19 9.63
N ARG A 208 -5.48 8.62 10.83
CA ARG A 208 -4.85 9.93 11.01
C ARG A 208 -3.38 9.91 10.59
N ASP A 209 -2.84 11.08 10.31
CA ASP A 209 -1.41 11.23 10.04
C ASP A 209 -0.58 10.96 11.32
N GLY A 210 0.51 10.21 11.17
CA GLY A 210 1.36 9.77 12.29
C GLY A 210 0.73 8.69 13.17
N ALA A 211 -0.20 7.89 12.62
CA ALA A 211 -0.53 6.59 13.19
C ALA A 211 0.67 5.64 13.05
N PRO A 212 0.88 4.71 14.01
CA PRO A 212 2.10 3.92 14.09
C PRO A 212 2.16 2.91 12.94
N LEU A 213 3.31 2.81 12.28
CA LEU A 213 3.48 2.03 11.06
C LEU A 213 3.32 0.53 11.30
N TRP A 214 3.64 0.03 12.50
CA TRP A 214 3.43 -1.37 12.85
C TRP A 214 1.98 -1.82 12.67
N MET A 215 1.01 -0.93 12.95
CA MET A 215 -0.40 -1.23 12.75
C MET A 215 -0.81 -0.99 11.30
N LEU A 216 -0.34 0.10 10.68
CA LEU A 216 -0.74 0.44 9.32
C LEU A 216 -0.27 -0.60 8.31
N GLU A 217 1.03 -0.83 8.28
CA GLU A 217 1.66 -1.76 7.33
C GLU A 217 1.38 -3.22 7.71
N GLY A 218 1.37 -3.53 9.01
CA GLY A 218 1.05 -4.88 9.48
C GLY A 218 -0.36 -5.32 9.10
N PHE A 219 -1.35 -4.43 9.19
CA PHE A 219 -2.74 -4.73 8.81
C PHE A 219 -2.89 -4.84 7.28
N ALA A 220 -2.21 -4.00 6.51
CA ALA A 220 -2.16 -4.09 5.06
C ALA A 220 -1.54 -5.40 4.59
N ASP A 221 -0.42 -5.84 5.17
CA ASP A 221 0.20 -7.13 4.86
C ASP A 221 -0.64 -8.31 5.33
N TYR A 222 -1.31 -8.20 6.49
CA TYR A 222 -2.22 -9.26 6.96
C TYR A 222 -3.34 -9.47 5.93
N THR A 223 -3.98 -8.37 5.52
CA THR A 223 -5.07 -8.40 4.52
C THR A 223 -4.56 -8.90 3.18
N ALA A 224 -3.35 -8.52 2.78
CA ALA A 224 -2.73 -8.98 1.54
C ALA A 224 -2.54 -10.50 1.52
N HIS A 225 -2.03 -11.07 2.60
CA HIS A 225 -1.73 -12.51 2.70
C HIS A 225 -2.91 -13.40 3.13
N ARG A 226 -3.99 -12.80 3.67
CA ARG A 226 -5.18 -13.51 4.14
C ARG A 226 -5.77 -14.41 3.04
N GLY A 227 -6.11 -15.63 3.44
CA GLY A 227 -6.78 -16.61 2.58
C GLY A 227 -5.93 -17.15 1.42
N GLN A 228 -4.64 -16.80 1.34
CA GLN A 228 -3.76 -17.31 0.28
C GLN A 228 -3.16 -18.69 0.58
N GLY A 229 -3.33 -19.22 1.80
CA GLY A 229 -2.80 -20.53 2.20
C GLY A 229 -1.27 -20.62 2.22
N ARG A 230 -0.57 -19.46 2.26
CA ARG A 230 0.89 -19.40 2.28
C ARG A 230 1.43 -19.80 3.66
N PRO A 231 2.44 -20.69 3.74
CA PRO A 231 3.10 -21.01 5.00
C PRO A 231 3.69 -19.76 5.68
N PHE A 232 3.71 -19.75 7.02
CA PHE A 232 4.30 -18.66 7.81
C PHE A 232 5.74 -18.33 7.34
N ALA A 233 6.57 -19.35 7.12
CA ALA A 233 7.95 -19.19 6.68
C ALA A 233 8.11 -18.57 5.28
N ASP A 234 7.07 -18.60 4.45
CA ASP A 234 7.08 -18.00 3.12
C ASP A 234 6.63 -16.54 3.16
N ILE A 235 5.86 -16.13 4.17
CA ILE A 235 5.44 -14.74 4.39
C ILE A 235 6.50 -14.00 5.22
N ALA A 236 7.01 -14.63 6.27
CA ALA A 236 7.98 -14.04 7.20
C ALA A 236 9.30 -14.86 7.29
N PRO A 237 10.07 -14.96 6.18
CA PRO A 237 11.30 -15.75 6.15
C PRO A 237 12.40 -15.24 7.08
N SER A 238 12.54 -13.92 7.23
CA SER A 238 13.54 -13.29 8.09
C SER A 238 13.19 -13.49 9.56
N LEU A 239 11.91 -13.30 9.91
CA LEU A 239 11.42 -13.55 11.27
C LEU A 239 11.52 -15.04 11.65
N THR A 240 11.22 -15.94 10.71
CA THR A 240 11.42 -17.39 10.88
C THR A 240 12.89 -17.73 11.14
N ALA A 241 13.82 -17.11 10.39
CA ALA A 241 15.25 -17.30 10.61
C ALA A 241 15.70 -16.79 12.00
N ARG A 242 15.20 -15.62 12.42
CA ARG A 242 15.47 -15.07 13.77
C ARG A 242 14.93 -15.95 14.88
N ALA A 243 13.71 -16.49 14.73
CA ALA A 243 13.11 -17.39 15.71
C ALA A 243 13.92 -18.66 15.93
N ARG A 244 14.41 -19.28 14.84
CA ARG A 244 15.30 -20.46 14.89
C ARG A 244 16.64 -20.20 15.58
N LEU A 245 17.06 -18.93 15.65
CA LEU A 245 18.27 -18.49 16.35
C LEU A 245 17.96 -17.96 17.76
N HIS A 246 16.73 -18.12 18.25
CA HIS A 246 16.25 -17.55 19.52
C HIS A 246 16.44 -16.02 19.62
N ALA A 247 16.41 -15.33 18.49
CA ALA A 247 16.63 -13.89 18.36
C ALA A 247 15.32 -13.13 18.04
N LEU A 248 14.23 -13.49 18.71
CA LEU A 248 12.92 -12.85 18.50
C LEU A 248 12.93 -11.39 18.98
N PRO A 249 12.22 -10.48 18.27
CA PRO A 249 12.17 -9.06 18.60
C PRO A 249 11.54 -8.79 19.97
N GLY A 250 12.17 -7.93 20.77
CA GLY A 250 11.77 -7.63 22.14
C GLY A 250 10.56 -6.69 22.29
N ASP A 251 10.18 -6.01 21.21
CA ASP A 251 9.13 -4.99 21.21
C ASP A 251 8.44 -4.93 19.84
N LEU A 252 7.36 -4.16 19.72
CA LEU A 252 6.73 -3.80 18.46
C LEU A 252 7.70 -2.97 17.60
N PRO A 253 7.62 -3.05 16.25
CA PRO A 253 8.43 -2.22 15.37
C PRO A 253 8.31 -0.72 15.64
N ALA A 254 9.44 -0.01 15.65
CA ALA A 254 9.43 1.45 15.67
C ALA A 254 9.30 2.00 14.25
N ASP A 255 8.64 3.16 14.10
CA ASP A 255 8.38 3.77 12.79
C ASP A 255 9.66 4.01 11.97
N ALA A 256 10.78 4.32 12.63
CA ALA A 256 12.06 4.56 11.96
C ALA A 256 12.63 3.29 11.28
N ASP A 257 12.26 2.10 11.75
CA ASP A 257 12.79 0.83 11.27
C ASP A 257 12.12 0.36 9.96
N PHE A 258 11.02 1.00 9.54
CA PHE A 258 10.36 0.73 8.26
C PHE A 258 11.13 1.25 7.03
N THR A 259 12.34 1.77 7.24
CA THR A 259 13.22 2.25 6.18
C THR A 259 14.62 1.65 6.31
N GLY A 260 15.34 1.59 5.20
CA GLY A 260 16.70 1.05 5.17
C GLY A 260 16.76 -0.46 4.94
N PRO A 261 17.96 -1.06 5.08
CA PRO A 261 18.24 -2.40 4.57
C PRO A 261 17.49 -3.53 5.30
N ASP A 262 17.05 -3.29 6.54
CA ASP A 262 16.31 -4.27 7.34
C ASP A 262 14.79 -4.10 7.27
N ALA A 263 14.29 -3.12 6.49
CA ALA A 263 12.87 -2.78 6.46
C ALA A 263 11.98 -3.98 6.13
N ALA A 264 12.38 -4.84 5.19
CA ALA A 264 11.64 -6.06 4.88
C ALA A 264 11.33 -6.92 6.11
N ALA A 265 12.32 -7.14 6.99
CA ALA A 265 12.14 -7.90 8.22
C ALA A 265 11.22 -7.19 9.23
N ILE A 266 11.12 -5.87 9.14
CA ILE A 266 10.25 -5.05 9.97
C ILE A 266 8.79 -5.12 9.51
N TYR A 267 8.54 -5.15 8.20
CA TYR A 267 7.22 -5.48 7.64
C TYR A 267 6.79 -6.90 8.05
N GLU A 268 7.67 -7.89 7.91
CA GLU A 268 7.40 -9.27 8.38
C GLU A 268 7.02 -9.31 9.88
N GLN A 269 7.71 -8.51 10.69
CA GLN A 269 7.41 -8.38 12.11
C GLN A 269 6.04 -7.74 12.35
N ALA A 270 5.73 -6.62 11.68
CA ALA A 270 4.44 -5.93 11.77
C ALA A 270 3.27 -6.83 11.34
N TRP A 271 3.42 -7.52 10.19
CA TRP A 271 2.48 -8.53 9.71
C TRP A 271 2.21 -9.58 10.80
N SER A 272 3.27 -10.10 11.43
CA SER A 272 3.13 -11.16 12.42
C SER A 272 2.38 -10.74 13.68
N VAL A 273 2.43 -9.45 14.05
CA VAL A 273 1.63 -8.90 15.15
C VAL A 273 0.15 -8.96 14.77
N CYS A 274 -0.21 -8.55 13.56
CA CYS A 274 -1.60 -8.58 13.07
C CYS A 274 -2.10 -10.02 12.90
N ALA A 275 -1.26 -10.92 12.37
CA ALA A 275 -1.56 -12.34 12.26
C ALA A 275 -1.80 -12.98 13.64
N TYR A 276 -0.99 -12.65 14.64
CA TYR A 276 -1.20 -13.09 16.02
C TYR A 276 -2.55 -12.63 16.58
N ILE A 277 -2.92 -11.36 16.38
CA ILE A 277 -4.20 -10.83 16.85
C ILE A 277 -5.36 -11.60 16.21
N ALA A 278 -5.32 -11.78 14.88
CA ALA A 278 -6.37 -12.49 14.16
C ALA A 278 -6.48 -13.96 14.57
N ASP A 279 -5.36 -14.64 14.78
CA ASP A 279 -5.31 -16.06 15.15
C ASP A 279 -5.75 -16.30 16.61
N THR A 280 -5.32 -15.43 17.53
CA THR A 280 -5.56 -15.62 18.98
C THR A 280 -6.89 -15.06 19.44
N TYR A 281 -7.32 -13.93 18.86
CA TYR A 281 -8.48 -13.20 19.34
C TYR A 281 -9.66 -13.27 18.37
N ASP A 282 -9.43 -12.90 17.11
CA ASP A 282 -10.30 -12.96 15.92
C ASP A 282 -10.04 -11.76 14.97
N GLU A 283 -10.48 -11.87 13.72
CA GLU A 283 -10.37 -10.81 12.71
C GLU A 283 -11.16 -9.52 13.07
N PRO A 284 -12.39 -9.58 13.61
CA PRO A 284 -13.09 -8.38 14.08
C PRO A 284 -12.33 -7.56 15.12
N ARG A 285 -11.65 -8.21 16.08
CA ARG A 285 -10.81 -7.49 17.06
C ARG A 285 -9.57 -6.87 16.43
N LEU A 286 -8.97 -7.50 15.41
CA LEU A 286 -7.89 -6.87 14.65
C LEU A 286 -8.38 -5.56 13.99
N VAL A 287 -9.55 -5.60 13.33
CA VAL A 287 -10.13 -4.42 12.68
C VAL A 287 -10.48 -3.33 13.71
N GLU A 288 -11.06 -3.70 14.84
CA GLU A 288 -11.37 -2.75 15.92
C GLU A 288 -10.08 -2.12 16.51
N LEU A 289 -9.04 -2.93 16.71
CA LEU A 289 -7.75 -2.44 17.18
C LEU A 289 -7.12 -1.48 16.17
N TYR A 290 -7.16 -1.81 14.87
CA TYR A 290 -6.71 -0.93 13.80
C TYR A 290 -7.41 0.43 13.89
N ARG A 291 -8.75 0.47 13.91
CA ARG A 291 -9.52 1.71 13.96
C ARG A 291 -9.13 2.59 15.15
N ARG A 292 -8.97 1.99 16.34
CA ARG A 292 -8.60 2.75 17.54
C ARG A 292 -7.17 3.26 17.50
N ILE A 293 -6.22 2.43 17.08
CA ILE A 293 -4.80 2.81 16.99
C ILE A 293 -4.59 3.87 15.90
N ALA A 294 -5.23 3.70 14.75
CA ALA A 294 -5.14 4.60 13.60
C ALA A 294 -5.83 5.95 13.85
N ALA A 295 -6.88 6.02 14.67
CA ALA A 295 -7.57 7.28 14.98
C ALA A 295 -6.98 8.03 16.19
N ALA A 296 -6.29 7.35 17.11
CA ALA A 296 -5.83 7.95 18.38
C ALA A 296 -4.41 8.53 18.28
N ARG A 297 -4.19 9.74 18.83
CA ARG A 297 -2.82 10.28 19.03
C ARG A 297 -2.04 9.34 19.94
N GLN A 298 -1.01 8.71 19.38
CA GLN A 298 -0.31 7.65 20.09
C GLN A 298 0.62 8.20 21.17
N THR A 299 0.53 7.58 22.33
CA THR A 299 1.47 7.67 23.45
C THR A 299 1.54 6.27 24.07
N PRO A 300 2.60 5.92 24.81
CA PRO A 300 2.68 4.59 25.44
C PRO A 300 1.45 4.25 26.30
N ALA A 301 0.89 5.23 27.02
CA ALA A 301 -0.32 5.04 27.83
C ALA A 301 -1.58 4.87 26.97
N ALA A 302 -1.69 5.59 25.85
CA ALA A 302 -2.83 5.44 24.95
C ALA A 302 -2.82 4.08 24.23
N GLU A 303 -1.65 3.62 23.77
CA GLU A 303 -1.49 2.30 23.15
C GLU A 303 -1.85 1.18 24.14
N ASP A 304 -1.31 1.25 25.37
CA ASP A 304 -1.62 0.29 26.44
C ASP A 304 -3.12 0.27 26.79
N GLN A 305 -3.75 1.45 26.93
CA GLN A 305 -5.19 1.54 27.20
C GLN A 305 -6.03 0.95 26.06
N ILE A 306 -5.64 1.16 24.80
CA ILE A 306 -6.34 0.60 23.64
C ILE A 306 -6.20 -0.93 23.62
N LEU A 307 -4.99 -1.46 23.81
CA LEU A 307 -4.74 -2.90 23.91
C LEU A 307 -5.55 -3.53 25.05
N HIS A 308 -5.58 -2.89 26.23
CA HIS A 308 -6.36 -3.36 27.36
C HIS A 308 -7.85 -3.36 27.05
N THR A 309 -8.35 -2.33 26.36
CA THR A 309 -9.78 -2.20 26.07
C THR A 309 -10.26 -3.21 25.01
N VAL A 310 -9.46 -3.47 23.98
CA VAL A 310 -9.86 -4.33 22.85
C VAL A 310 -9.53 -5.79 23.10
N LEU A 311 -8.36 -6.07 23.67
CA LEU A 311 -7.81 -7.42 23.83
C LEU A 311 -7.76 -7.88 25.29
N GLY A 312 -8.00 -7.00 26.26
CA GLY A 312 -7.88 -7.34 27.69
C GLY A 312 -6.44 -7.56 28.15
N ARG A 313 -5.45 -7.01 27.44
CA ARG A 313 -4.02 -7.17 27.74
C ARG A 313 -3.33 -5.84 27.91
N SER A 314 -2.43 -5.77 28.89
CA SER A 314 -1.41 -4.72 28.91
C SER A 314 -0.49 -4.88 27.70
N ARG A 315 0.20 -3.82 27.30
CA ARG A 315 1.22 -3.84 26.25
C ARG A 315 2.33 -4.85 26.55
N THR A 316 2.76 -4.92 27.81
CA THR A 316 3.79 -5.86 28.25
C THR A 316 3.35 -7.30 28.07
N ASP A 317 2.12 -7.64 28.49
CA ASP A 317 1.58 -9.00 28.34
C ASP A 317 1.34 -9.33 26.86
N PHE A 318 0.82 -8.36 26.10
CA PHE A 318 0.59 -8.51 24.66
C PHE A 318 1.88 -8.88 23.89
N ILE A 319 2.99 -8.19 24.18
CA ILE A 319 4.29 -8.48 23.56
C ILE A 319 4.81 -9.86 23.98
N ALA A 320 4.66 -10.22 25.26
CA ALA A 320 5.08 -11.53 25.75
C ALA A 320 4.28 -12.67 25.07
N ASP A 321 2.96 -12.52 24.97
CA ASP A 321 2.06 -13.49 24.35
C ASP A 321 2.34 -13.62 22.83
N TRP A 322 2.52 -12.50 22.14
CA TRP A 322 2.91 -12.50 20.72
C TRP A 322 4.25 -13.21 20.49
N ARG A 323 5.27 -12.98 21.33
CA ARG A 323 6.56 -13.67 21.22
C ARG A 323 6.45 -15.18 21.47
N ASN A 324 5.58 -15.59 22.39
CA ASN A 324 5.28 -17.01 22.62
C ASN A 324 4.60 -17.63 21.39
N TRP A 325 3.64 -16.91 20.80
CA TRP A 325 2.97 -17.32 19.57
C TRP A 325 3.97 -17.47 18.41
N LEU A 326 4.87 -16.49 18.20
CA LEU A 326 5.92 -16.57 17.18
C LEU A 326 6.81 -17.81 17.32
N SER A 327 7.14 -18.16 18.56
CA SER A 327 7.94 -19.36 18.84
C SER A 327 7.20 -20.62 18.39
N ALA A 328 5.88 -20.69 18.57
CA ALA A 328 5.07 -21.82 18.14
C ALA A 328 4.92 -21.94 16.61
N GLN A 329 4.92 -20.81 15.88
CA GLN A 329 4.80 -20.78 14.41
C GLN A 329 6.06 -21.26 13.67
N THR A 330 7.19 -21.35 14.37
CA THR A 330 8.52 -21.54 13.75
C THR A 330 9.17 -22.87 14.10
N ILE A 331 8.46 -23.72 14.85
CA ILE A 331 8.82 -25.12 15.17
C ILE A 331 8.53 -26.03 13.96
#